data_AF-A0AAF3FNE6-F1
#
_entry.id   AF-A0AAF3FNE6-F1
#
_cell.length_a   1.000
_cell.length_b   1.000
_cell.length_c   1.000
_cell.angle_alpha   90.00
_cell.angle_beta   90.00
_cell.angle_gamma   90.00
#
_symmetry.space_group_name_H-M   'P 1'
#
loop_
_entity.id
_entity.type
_entity.pdbx_description
1 polymer ?
#
loop_
_entity_poly.entity_id
_entity_poly.type
_entity_poly.pdbx_seq_one_letter_code
_entity_poly.pdbx_strand_id
1 'polypeptide(L)'
;MEACRDISKYKAQGPAFADGSINWECPCMGGGTLVAHRCGHHFRKLYKCMKASDENDAMVKCPEQFIDWATCMQNLNEKAREAMKRNLLEENRQKTPSK
;
A
#
# COMPACT_ATOMS: atom_id res chain seq x y z
N MET A 1 44.11 9.16 2.46
CA MET A 1 42.78 9.19 3.13
C MET A 1 41.85 10.08 2.31
N GLU A 2 41.25 9.58 1.23
CA GLU A 2 40.22 10.33 0.47
C GLU A 2 39.13 9.37 -0.04
N ALA A 3 38.44 8.69 0.87
CA ALA A 3 37.31 7.82 0.55
C ALA A 3 36.07 8.09 1.43
N CYS A 4 35.88 9.33 1.87
CA CYS A 4 34.67 9.76 2.61
C CYS A 4 34.02 11.00 1.97
N ARG A 5 33.93 11.06 0.63
CA ARG A 5 33.18 12.12 -0.06
C ARG A 5 32.28 11.54 -1.15
N ASP A 6 31.32 10.72 -0.74
CA ASP A 6 30.02 10.76 -1.40
C ASP A 6 28.92 10.16 -0.51
N ILE A 7 28.30 11.01 0.31
CA ILE A 7 27.11 10.64 1.09
C ILE A 7 25.82 10.68 0.26
N SER A 8 25.87 11.12 -1.01
CA SER A 8 24.66 11.21 -1.86
C SER A 8 24.09 9.82 -2.18
N LYS A 9 24.94 8.80 -2.31
CA LYS A 9 24.55 7.38 -2.41
C LYS A 9 23.74 6.90 -1.18
N TYR A 10 24.01 7.47 -0.01
CA TYR A 10 23.40 7.09 1.26
C TYR A 10 22.24 8.00 1.67
N LYS A 11 21.89 9.00 0.85
CA LYS A 11 20.72 9.83 1.08
C LYS A 11 19.50 8.96 0.85
N ALA A 12 18.78 8.62 1.91
CA ALA A 12 17.57 7.82 1.85
C ALA A 12 16.60 8.47 0.85
N GLN A 13 16.42 7.82 -0.30
CA GLN A 13 15.46 8.24 -1.29
C GLN A 13 14.08 8.04 -0.68
N GLY A 14 13.26 9.08 -0.73
CA GLY A 14 11.90 9.05 -0.19
C GLY A 14 11.01 8.02 -0.89
N PRO A 15 9.73 7.91 -0.51
CA PRO A 15 8.79 6.96 -1.10
C PRO A 15 8.50 7.21 -2.59
N ALA A 16 8.89 8.36 -3.13
CA ALA A 16 8.78 8.69 -4.54
C ALA A 16 10.07 9.32 -5.06
N PHE A 17 10.38 9.04 -6.33
CA PHE A 17 11.44 9.69 -7.08
C PHE A 17 10.99 11.04 -7.61
N ALA A 18 11.94 11.86 -8.08
CA ALA A 18 11.67 13.19 -8.62
C ALA A 18 10.80 13.18 -9.89
N ASP A 19 10.81 12.08 -10.64
CA ASP A 19 9.95 11.86 -11.81
C ASP A 19 8.51 11.45 -11.44
N GLY A 20 8.20 11.32 -10.14
CA GLY A 20 6.91 10.90 -9.62
C GLY A 20 6.71 9.39 -9.52
N SER A 21 7.66 8.58 -9.99
CA SER A 21 7.63 7.12 -9.83
C SER A 21 7.80 6.72 -8.36
N ILE A 22 7.30 5.54 -7.99
CA ILE A 22 7.31 5.05 -6.60
C ILE A 22 8.63 4.31 -6.35
N ASN A 23 9.31 4.67 -5.26
CA ASN A 23 10.51 3.99 -4.80
C ASN A 23 10.13 2.73 -4.00
N TRP A 24 9.89 1.62 -4.68
CA TRP A 24 9.50 0.36 -4.05
C TRP A 24 10.52 -0.20 -3.04
N GLU A 25 11.77 0.24 -3.12
CA GLU A 25 12.85 -0.17 -2.21
C GLU A 25 12.95 0.72 -0.96
N CYS A 26 12.06 1.72 -0.82
CA CYS A 26 12.01 2.56 0.37
C CYS A 26 11.89 1.69 1.63
N PRO A 27 12.74 1.89 2.66
CA PRO A 27 12.61 1.18 3.94
C PRO A 27 11.22 1.33 4.56
N CYS A 28 10.54 2.46 4.30
CA CYS A 28 9.16 2.72 4.69
C CYS A 28 8.13 1.71 4.12
N MET A 29 8.42 1.10 2.97
CA MET A 29 7.61 0.04 2.35
C MET A 29 8.22 -1.35 2.59
N GLY A 30 8.91 -1.52 3.74
CA GLY A 30 9.58 -2.76 4.09
C GLY A 30 10.77 -3.08 3.18
N GLY A 31 11.42 -2.07 2.59
CA GLY A 31 12.59 -2.26 1.74
C GLY A 31 12.31 -3.13 0.51
N GLY A 32 11.10 -3.04 -0.06
CA GLY A 32 10.69 -3.86 -1.21
C GLY A 32 10.15 -5.25 -0.86
N THR A 33 10.20 -5.70 0.39
CA THR A 33 9.72 -7.04 0.78
C THR A 33 8.22 -7.22 0.52
N LEU A 34 7.40 -6.19 0.77
CA LEU A 34 5.95 -6.23 0.49
C LEU A 34 5.64 -6.41 -1.00
N VAL A 35 6.51 -5.87 -1.86
CA VAL A 35 6.40 -5.89 -3.31
C VAL A 35 6.94 -7.21 -3.88
N ALA A 36 7.99 -7.75 -3.27
CA ALA A 36 8.58 -9.05 -3.61
C ALA A 36 7.78 -10.26 -3.08
N HIS A 37 6.90 -10.04 -2.11
CA HIS A 37 6.03 -11.08 -1.56
C HIS A 37 5.11 -11.69 -2.63
N ARG A 38 4.63 -12.92 -2.42
CA ARG A 38 3.68 -13.61 -3.33
C ARG A 38 2.42 -12.78 -3.63
N CYS A 39 2.02 -11.93 -2.69
CA CYS A 39 0.86 -11.03 -2.81
C CYS A 39 1.22 -9.61 -3.27
N GLY A 40 2.48 -9.36 -3.65
CA GLY A 40 3.00 -8.02 -3.95
C GLY A 40 2.37 -7.36 -5.17
N HIS A 41 1.75 -8.12 -6.08
CA HIS A 41 0.94 -7.55 -7.17
C HIS A 41 -0.28 -6.77 -6.65
N HIS A 42 -0.99 -7.32 -5.66
CA HIS A 42 -2.12 -6.63 -5.03
C HIS A 42 -1.65 -5.43 -4.21
N PHE A 43 -0.52 -5.57 -3.50
CA PHE A 43 0.07 -4.45 -2.76
C PHE A 43 0.40 -3.25 -3.66
N ARG A 44 0.99 -3.49 -4.84
CA ARG A 44 1.28 -2.42 -5.81
C ARG A 44 0.03 -1.67 -6.25
N LYS A 45 -1.09 -2.37 -6.45
CA LYS A 45 -2.38 -1.74 -6.80
C LYS A 45 -2.94 -0.92 -5.64
N LEU A 46 -2.89 -1.47 -4.43
CA LEU A 46 -3.33 -0.80 -3.21
C LEU A 46 -2.54 0.48 -2.96
N TYR A 47 -1.20 0.40 -2.98
CA TYR A 47 -0.33 1.54 -2.71
C TYR A 47 -0.50 2.67 -3.74
N LYS A 48 -0.67 2.32 -5.02
CA LYS A 48 -0.99 3.31 -6.08
C LYS A 48 -2.32 4.02 -5.83
N CYS A 49 -3.33 3.30 -5.37
CA CYS A 49 -4.62 3.89 -5.03
C CYS A 49 -4.50 4.84 -3.81
N MET A 50 -3.78 4.42 -2.76
CA MET A 50 -3.57 5.25 -1.57
C MET A 50 -2.80 6.53 -1.87
N LYS A 51 -1.75 6.46 -2.71
CA LYS A 51 -0.94 7.63 -3.10
C LYS A 51 -1.76 8.72 -3.81
N ALA A 52 -2.87 8.35 -4.45
CA ALA A 52 -3.73 9.30 -5.16
C ALA A 52 -4.71 10.07 -4.23
N SER A 53 -4.64 9.88 -2.91
CA SER A 53 -5.58 10.43 -1.94
C SER A 53 -4.86 11.06 -0.75
N ASP A 54 -5.46 12.08 -0.15
CA ASP A 54 -5.04 12.62 1.16
C ASP A 54 -5.59 11.79 2.34
N GLU A 55 -6.46 10.84 2.05
CA GLU A 55 -7.05 9.93 3.04
C GLU A 55 -6.11 8.74 3.33
N ASN A 56 -5.66 8.64 4.58
CA ASN A 56 -4.71 7.62 5.02
C ASN A 56 -5.35 6.24 5.30
N ASP A 57 -6.69 6.14 5.36
CA ASP A 57 -7.39 4.87 5.59
C ASP A 57 -7.63 4.14 4.26
N ALA A 58 -6.83 3.11 4.02
CA ALA A 58 -6.90 2.26 2.83
C ALA A 58 -8.25 1.53 2.71
N MET A 59 -8.90 1.21 3.83
CA MET A 59 -10.19 0.51 3.83
C MET A 59 -11.29 1.42 3.30
N VAL A 60 -11.24 2.72 3.58
CA VAL A 60 -12.24 3.68 3.11
C VAL A 60 -11.98 4.05 1.65
N LYS A 61 -10.74 4.41 1.31
CA LYS A 61 -10.43 4.96 -0.01
C LYS A 61 -10.28 3.91 -1.11
N CYS A 62 -9.66 2.78 -0.78
CA CYS A 62 -9.26 1.74 -1.73
C CYS A 62 -9.78 0.36 -1.30
N PRO A 63 -11.09 0.22 -1.00
CA PRO A 63 -11.66 -0.97 -0.36
C PRO A 63 -11.39 -2.24 -1.16
N GLU A 64 -11.60 -2.21 -2.48
CA GLU A 64 -11.41 -3.38 -3.34
C GLU A 64 -9.95 -3.83 -3.38
N GLN A 65 -9.02 -2.88 -3.55
CA GLN A 65 -7.59 -3.18 -3.58
C GLN A 65 -7.08 -3.68 -2.23
N PHE A 66 -7.66 -3.17 -1.14
CA PHE A 66 -7.36 -3.62 0.21
C PHE A 66 -7.85 -5.06 0.43
N ILE A 67 -9.09 -5.37 0.06
CA ILE A 67 -9.67 -6.72 0.16
C ILE A 67 -8.86 -7.72 -0.64
N ASP A 68 -8.49 -7.39 -1.88
CA ASP A 68 -7.65 -8.23 -2.74
C ASP A 68 -6.31 -8.56 -2.08
N TRP A 69 -5.63 -7.54 -1.53
CA TRP A 69 -4.36 -7.71 -0.86
C TRP A 69 -4.50 -8.53 0.43
N ALA A 70 -5.49 -8.21 1.28
CA ALA A 70 -5.76 -8.90 2.53
C ALA A 70 -6.15 -10.37 2.31
N THR A 71 -7.00 -10.64 1.31
CA THR A 71 -7.41 -11.99 0.90
C THR A 71 -6.20 -12.84 0.51
N CYS A 72 -5.29 -12.30 -0.29
CA CYS A 72 -4.07 -13.02 -0.66
C CYS A 72 -3.15 -13.25 0.55
N MET A 73 -2.93 -12.21 1.37
CA MET A 73 -2.03 -12.28 2.53
C MET A 73 -2.49 -13.32 3.55
N GLN A 74 -3.80 -13.34 3.84
CA GLN A 74 -4.43 -14.26 4.79
C GLN A 74 -4.85 -15.60 4.16
N ASN A 75 -4.63 -15.78 2.85
CA ASN A 75 -5.03 -16.99 2.10
C ASN A 75 -6.52 -17.34 2.29
N LEU A 76 -7.38 -16.33 2.16
CA LEU A 76 -8.82 -16.48 2.35
C LEU A 76 -9.46 -17.17 1.14
N ASN A 77 -10.49 -17.97 1.41
CA ASN A 77 -11.38 -18.47 0.37
C ASN A 77 -12.41 -17.42 -0.05
N GLU A 78 -13.12 -17.71 -1.12
CA GLU A 78 -14.11 -16.78 -1.71
C GLU A 78 -15.22 -16.38 -0.73
N LYS A 79 -15.73 -17.32 0.08
CA LYS A 79 -16.77 -17.02 1.06
C LYS A 79 -16.29 -16.02 2.11
N ALA A 80 -15.05 -16.19 2.58
CA ALA A 80 -14.42 -15.28 3.54
C ALA A 80 -14.09 -13.92 2.90
N ARG A 81 -13.66 -13.91 1.63
CA ARG A 81 -13.46 -12.67 0.85
C ARG A 81 -14.75 -11.85 0.76
N GLU A 82 -15.86 -12.49 0.41
CA GLU A 82 -17.16 -11.82 0.30
C GLU A 82 -17.69 -11.35 1.66
N ALA A 83 -17.45 -12.10 2.73
CA ALA A 83 -17.78 -11.65 4.09
C ALA A 83 -16.98 -10.40 4.48
N MET A 84 -15.65 -10.39 4.24
CA MET A 84 -14.80 -9.23 4.48
C MET A 84 -15.27 -8.02 3.68
N LYS A 85 -15.57 -8.21 2.39
CA LYS A 85 -16.08 -7.15 1.50
C LYS A 85 -17.35 -6.52 2.03
N ARG A 86 -18.34 -7.33 2.44
CA ARG A 86 -19.60 -6.80 2.98
C ARG A 86 -19.38 -5.99 4.26
N ASN A 87 -18.65 -6.53 5.22
CA ASN A 87 -18.40 -5.85 6.49
C ASN A 87 -17.70 -4.51 6.29
N LEU A 88 -16.66 -4.48 5.45
CA LEU A 88 -15.88 -3.27 5.18
C LEU A 88 -16.71 -2.19 4.46
N LEU A 89 -17.58 -2.57 3.52
CA LEU A 89 -18.50 -1.62 2.88
C LEU A 89 -19.56 -1.08 3.85
N GLU A 90 -20.02 -1.88 4.80
CA GLU A 90 -20.95 -1.45 5.85
C GLU A 90 -20.29 -0.49 6.85
N GLU A 91 -19.05 -0.76 7.26
CA GLU A 91 -18.27 0.13 8.12
C GLU A 91 -17.96 1.46 7.41
N ASN A 92 -17.58 1.42 6.14
CA ASN A 92 -17.32 2.63 5.36
C ASN A 92 -18.56 3.51 5.24
N ARG A 93 -19.75 2.90 5.07
CA ARG A 93 -21.02 3.64 5.05
C ARG A 93 -21.25 4.41 6.35
N GLN A 94 -20.88 3.83 7.49
CA GLN A 94 -21.00 4.46 8.80
C GLN A 94 -19.96 5.58 9.01
N LYS A 95 -18.78 5.47 8.39
CA LYS A 95 -17.71 6.47 8.46
C LYS A 95 -17.89 7.67 7.53
N THR A 96 -18.70 7.58 6.47
CA THR A 96 -19.14 8.75 5.69
C THR A 96 -20.15 9.55 6.50
N PRO A 97 -19.81 10.72 7.07
CA PRO A 97 -20.84 11.63 7.54
C PRO A 97 -21.66 12.09 6.33
N SER A 98 -22.98 12.01 6.46
CA SER A 98 -23.89 12.66 5.52
C SER A 98 -23.44 14.10 5.38
N LYS A 99 -23.13 14.52 4.15
CA LYS A 99 -23.12 15.95 3.85
C LYS A 99 -24.56 16.45 3.82
#